data_AF-A0A944GDX7-F1
#
_entry.id   AF-A0A944GDX7-F1
#
_cell.length_a   1.000
_cell.length_b   1.000
_cell.length_c   1.000
_cell.angle_alpha   90.00
_cell.angle_beta   90.00
_cell.angle_gamma   90.00
#
_symmetry.space_group_name_H-M   'P 1'
#
loop_
_entity.id
_entity.type
_entity.pdbx_description
1 polymer ?
#
loop_
_entity_poly.entity_id
_entity_poly.type
_entity_poly.pdbx_seq_one_letter_code
_entity_poly.pdbx_strand_id
1 'polypeptide(L)'
;MAKKENVNLIETFSEFKDLKSIDPATLKNILEESFRSVIAKMYGTDENYDVIINVKTGDCEIIRTRIVVEDEDLEDSNKEISLSEAKQIDEDYEVGEEVSEPVEFLNFGRRAVLTLRQTLASKILELQKSALYDKYVDIVGQIVSGEVYQVWKKEILLLDDEGNEMLLPKTEQIPNDRFKKGDTVRAVVLRVDNKNNNPKIYLPRTAPEFLQRLFELEVPEIHDGLITIKSIARIPGERAKVAVESFDDRIDPVGACVGIKGSRI
;
A
#
# COMPACT_ATOMS: atom_id res chain seq x y z
N MET A 1 29.23 -1.55 35.01
CA MET A 1 27.93 -2.12 34.57
C MET A 1 27.34 -1.17 33.54
N ALA A 2 27.74 -1.33 32.29
CA ALA A 2 27.22 -0.54 31.19
C ALA A 2 25.76 -0.97 30.95
N LYS A 3 24.83 -0.02 31.05
CA LYS A 3 23.50 -0.19 30.46
C LYS A 3 23.74 -0.60 29.01
N LYS A 4 23.47 -1.86 28.66
CA LYS A 4 23.28 -2.27 27.28
C LYS A 4 22.24 -1.30 26.74
N GLU A 5 22.66 -0.39 25.86
CA GLU A 5 21.76 0.21 24.90
C GLU A 5 21.21 -0.97 24.10
N ASN A 6 20.16 -1.61 24.61
CA ASN A 6 19.20 -2.31 23.79
C ASN A 6 18.68 -1.24 22.85
N VAL A 7 19.42 -1.03 21.75
CA VAL A 7 19.02 -0.15 20.69
C VAL A 7 17.59 -0.53 20.37
N ASN A 8 16.75 0.49 20.40
CA ASN A 8 15.30 0.51 20.31
C ASN A 8 14.71 -0.18 19.06
N LEU A 9 15.28 -1.28 18.56
CA LEU A 9 14.71 -2.10 17.50
C LEU A 9 13.32 -2.58 17.92
N ILE A 10 13.17 -3.12 19.13
CA ILE A 10 11.87 -3.59 19.65
C ILE A 10 10.86 -2.44 19.73
N GLU A 11 11.25 -1.26 20.24
CA GLU A 11 10.34 -0.09 20.25
C GLU A 11 10.01 0.37 18.82
N THR A 12 10.99 0.44 17.92
CA THR A 12 10.78 0.80 16.51
C THR A 12 9.84 -0.23 15.83
N PHE A 13 9.98 -1.53 16.13
CA PHE A 13 9.10 -2.58 15.61
C PHE A 13 7.71 -2.55 16.23
N SER A 14 7.59 -2.16 17.51
CA SER A 14 6.30 -1.95 18.15
C SER A 14 5.56 -0.75 17.55
N GLU A 15 6.26 0.35 17.23
CA GLU A 15 5.69 1.48 16.48
C GLU A 15 5.17 1.03 15.10
N PHE A 16 5.85 0.10 14.44
CA PHE A 16 5.40 -0.44 13.15
C PHE A 16 4.25 -1.44 13.28
N LYS A 17 4.14 -2.16 14.41
CA LYS A 17 3.02 -3.08 14.69
C LYS A 17 1.69 -2.35 14.84
N ASP A 18 1.73 -1.09 15.29
CA ASP A 18 0.56 -0.22 15.41
C ASP A 18 0.09 0.35 14.06
N LEU A 19 0.83 0.15 12.96
CA LEU A 19 0.33 0.38 11.60
C LEU A 19 -0.70 -0.72 11.27
N LYS A 20 -1.95 -0.46 11.65
CA LYS A 20 -3.14 -1.35 11.66
C LYS A 20 -3.51 -2.08 10.36
N SER A 21 -2.69 -2.07 9.32
CA SER A 21 -3.10 -2.48 7.97
C SER A 21 -2.26 -3.59 7.32
N ILE A 22 -1.34 -4.23 8.05
CA ILE A 22 -0.43 -5.24 7.47
C ILE A 22 -0.60 -6.58 8.18
N ASP A 23 -0.78 -7.63 7.38
CA ASP A 23 -0.83 -9.01 7.86
C ASP A 23 0.52 -9.43 8.51
N PRO A 24 0.52 -10.11 9.67
CA PRO A 24 1.76 -10.49 10.36
C PRO A 24 2.71 -11.36 9.52
N ALA A 25 2.20 -12.17 8.59
CA ALA A 25 3.07 -12.98 7.72
C ALA A 25 3.76 -12.10 6.68
N THR A 26 3.03 -11.14 6.10
CA THR A 26 3.63 -10.13 5.21
C THR A 26 4.67 -9.30 5.95
N LEU A 27 4.39 -8.88 7.19
CA LEU A 27 5.34 -8.13 8.02
C LEU A 27 6.63 -8.93 8.28
N LYS A 28 6.52 -10.23 8.56
CA LYS A 28 7.68 -11.13 8.70
C LYS A 28 8.56 -11.10 7.45
N ASN A 29 7.96 -11.33 6.28
CA ASN A 29 8.70 -11.39 5.02
C ASN A 29 9.40 -10.06 4.70
N ILE A 30 8.73 -8.92 4.93
CA ILE A 30 9.35 -7.59 4.72
C ILE A 30 10.55 -7.39 5.63
N LEU A 31 10.42 -7.78 6.90
CA LEU A 31 11.49 -7.65 7.88
C LEU A 31 12.69 -8.48 7.45
N GLU A 32 12.50 -9.77 7.14
CA GLU A 32 13.56 -10.67 6.68
C GLU A 32 14.28 -10.11 5.44
N GLU A 33 13.53 -9.66 4.43
CA GLU A 33 14.08 -9.10 3.21
C GLU A 33 14.80 -7.75 3.44
N SER A 34 14.35 -6.96 4.42
CA SER A 34 15.01 -5.70 4.81
C SER A 34 16.35 -5.95 5.50
N PHE A 35 16.40 -6.93 6.41
CA PHE A 35 17.65 -7.35 7.04
C PHE A 35 18.64 -7.89 6.02
N ARG A 36 18.19 -8.79 5.14
CA ARG A 36 19.01 -9.32 4.03
C ARG A 36 19.56 -8.22 3.13
N SER A 37 18.74 -7.24 2.75
CA SER A 37 19.19 -6.09 1.95
C SER A 37 20.28 -5.26 2.65
N VAL A 38 20.20 -5.09 3.97
CA VAL A 38 21.22 -4.37 4.75
C VAL A 38 22.50 -5.19 4.85
N ILE A 39 22.40 -6.49 5.09
CA ILE A 39 23.54 -7.42 5.14
C ILE A 39 24.27 -7.43 3.80
N ALA A 40 23.55 -7.63 2.68
CA ALA A 40 24.11 -7.61 1.33
C ALA A 40 24.83 -6.28 1.02
N LYS A 41 24.30 -5.13 1.47
CA LYS A 41 24.97 -3.83 1.30
C LYS A 41 26.26 -3.69 2.11
N MET A 42 26.38 -4.38 3.24
CA MET A 42 27.57 -4.31 4.09
C MET A 42 28.65 -5.32 3.69
N TYR A 43 28.25 -6.55 3.39
CA TYR A 43 29.15 -7.68 3.16
C TYR A 43 29.22 -8.13 1.69
N GLY A 44 28.52 -7.44 0.79
CA GLY A 44 28.45 -7.76 -0.63
C GLY A 44 27.40 -8.82 -0.97
N THR A 45 27.28 -9.87 -0.15
CA THR A 45 26.30 -10.95 -0.33
C THR A 45 25.58 -11.28 0.98
N ASP A 46 24.31 -11.68 0.87
CA ASP A 46 23.47 -12.21 1.94
C ASP A 46 23.24 -13.73 1.83
N GLU A 47 23.78 -14.39 0.79
CA GLU A 47 23.54 -15.81 0.47
C GLU A 47 23.81 -16.76 1.63
N ASN A 48 24.72 -16.40 2.52
CA ASN A 48 25.15 -17.21 3.64
C ASN A 48 24.60 -16.72 4.99
N TYR A 49 23.55 -15.89 4.97
CA TYR A 49 22.89 -15.37 6.16
C TYR A 49 21.42 -15.81 6.22
N ASP A 50 21.08 -16.52 7.29
CA ASP A 50 19.72 -16.83 7.67
C ASP A 50 19.22 -15.86 8.72
N VAL A 51 18.09 -15.21 8.45
CA VAL A 51 17.47 -14.24 9.34
C VAL A 51 16.15 -14.82 9.83
N ILE A 52 16.05 -15.10 11.12
CA ILE A 52 14.87 -15.67 11.76
C ILE A 52 14.24 -14.61 12.64
N ILE A 53 12.99 -14.24 12.33
CA ILE A 53 12.29 -13.14 13.02
C ILE A 53 11.00 -13.65 13.67
N ASN A 54 10.85 -13.36 14.96
CA ASN A 54 9.61 -13.56 15.69
C ASN A 54 8.82 -12.26 15.77
N VAL A 55 7.78 -12.14 14.95
CA VAL A 55 6.91 -10.94 14.86
C VAL A 55 6.17 -10.63 16.18
N LYS A 56 5.97 -11.63 17.06
CA LYS A 56 5.22 -11.43 18.31
C LYS A 56 6.10 -10.80 19.39
N THR A 57 7.32 -11.30 19.54
CA THR A 57 8.28 -10.85 20.57
C THR A 57 9.18 -9.73 20.07
N GLY A 58 9.37 -9.63 18.75
CA GLY A 58 10.32 -8.69 18.12
C GLY A 58 11.76 -9.21 18.14
N ASP A 59 11.98 -10.47 18.51
CA ASP A 59 13.30 -11.09 18.53
C ASP A 59 13.75 -11.39 17.09
N CYS A 60 15.01 -11.09 16.81
CA CYS A 60 15.66 -11.33 15.53
C CYS A 60 16.97 -12.07 15.81
N GLU A 61 17.09 -13.26 15.22
CA GLU A 61 18.31 -14.06 15.24
C GLU A 61 18.88 -14.10 13.83
N ILE A 62 20.16 -13.80 13.70
CA ILE A 62 20.89 -13.84 12.43
C ILE A 62 21.94 -14.91 12.58
N ILE A 63 21.85 -15.94 11.74
CA ILE A 63 22.80 -17.03 11.67
C ILE A 63 23.59 -16.85 10.38
N ARG A 64 24.91 -16.92 10.48
CA ARG A 64 25.81 -16.86 9.34
C ARG A 64 26.46 -18.22 9.16
N THR A 65 26.34 -18.75 7.96
CA THR A 65 26.98 -20.01 7.56
C THR A 65 28.26 -19.71 6.80
N ARG A 66 29.34 -20.43 7.11
CA ARG A 66 30.64 -20.31 6.43
C ARG A 66 31.20 -21.68 6.12
N ILE A 67 31.87 -21.82 4.99
CA ILE A 67 32.54 -23.07 4.61
C ILE A 67 33.95 -23.08 5.21
N VAL A 68 34.34 -24.18 5.84
CA VAL A 68 35.69 -24.36 6.38
C VAL A 68 36.66 -24.62 5.23
N VAL A 69 37.69 -23.78 5.12
CA VAL A 69 38.77 -23.91 4.14
C VAL A 69 40.12 -24.03 4.84
N GLU A 70 41.13 -24.53 4.14
CA GLU A 70 42.50 -24.51 4.65
C GLU A 70 42.96 -23.06 4.84
N ASP A 71 43.80 -22.82 5.85
CA ASP A 71 44.23 -21.47 6.24
C ASP A 71 44.92 -20.69 5.09
N GLU A 72 45.52 -21.40 4.14
CA GLU A 72 46.23 -20.84 2.99
C GLU A 72 45.29 -20.50 1.80
N ASP A 73 44.08 -21.06 1.77
CA ASP A 73 43.11 -20.97 0.66
C ASP A 73 41.94 -20.01 0.97
N LEU A 74 42.03 -19.21 2.03
CA LEU A 74 40.98 -18.26 2.40
C LEU A 74 40.92 -17.08 1.40
N GLU A 75 39.91 -17.09 0.52
CA GLU A 75 39.70 -16.06 -0.51
C GLU A 75 38.62 -15.06 -0.09
N ASP A 76 37.50 -15.54 0.44
CA ASP A 76 36.36 -14.70 0.84
C ASP A 76 36.01 -14.89 2.32
N SER A 77 36.55 -14.01 3.17
CA SER A 77 36.22 -13.92 4.60
C SER A 77 34.72 -13.78 4.89
N ASN A 78 33.89 -13.43 3.89
CA ASN A 78 32.45 -13.42 4.05
C ASN A 78 31.85 -14.84 4.02
N LYS A 79 32.34 -15.71 3.15
CA LYS A 79 31.79 -17.05 2.87
C LYS A 79 32.59 -18.18 3.49
N GLU A 80 33.83 -17.90 3.86
CA GLU A 80 34.81 -18.90 4.30
C GLU A 80 35.31 -18.59 5.71
N ILE A 81 35.73 -19.65 6.41
CA ILE A 81 36.41 -19.60 7.70
C ILE A 81 37.62 -20.52 7.65
N SER A 82 38.73 -20.08 8.24
CA SER A 82 39.95 -20.89 8.28
C SER A 82 39.77 -22.07 9.23
N LEU A 83 40.41 -23.21 8.94
CA LEU A 83 40.37 -24.40 9.79
C LEU A 83 40.81 -24.08 11.24
N SER A 84 41.80 -23.19 11.39
CA SER A 84 42.27 -22.73 12.69
C SER A 84 41.23 -21.92 13.49
N GLU A 85 40.37 -21.15 12.81
CA GLU A 85 39.28 -20.41 13.45
C GLU A 85 38.06 -21.30 13.71
N ALA A 86 37.71 -22.19 12.77
CA ALA A 86 36.64 -23.16 12.94
C ALA A 86 36.88 -24.06 14.16
N LYS A 87 38.12 -24.53 14.34
CA LYS A 87 38.53 -25.36 15.48
C LYS A 87 38.48 -24.67 16.84
N GLN A 88 38.43 -23.33 16.89
CA GLN A 88 38.23 -22.61 18.16
C GLN A 88 36.78 -22.63 18.61
N ILE A 89 35.85 -22.87 17.69
CA ILE A 89 34.42 -22.98 17.98
C ILE A 89 34.11 -24.41 18.43
N ASP A 90 34.56 -25.39 17.64
CA ASP A 90 34.47 -26.82 17.96
C ASP A 90 35.66 -27.57 17.34
N GLU A 91 36.32 -28.46 18.10
CA GLU A 91 37.54 -29.14 17.64
C GLU A 91 37.27 -30.17 16.52
N ASP A 92 36.01 -30.58 16.37
CA ASP A 92 35.59 -31.63 15.44
C ASP A 92 35.40 -31.15 13.99
N TYR A 93 35.55 -29.84 13.70
CA TYR A 93 35.35 -29.32 12.34
C TYR A 93 36.44 -29.77 11.34
N GLU A 94 35.99 -30.25 10.18
CA GLU A 94 36.84 -30.65 9.04
C GLU A 94 36.74 -29.67 7.85
N VAL A 95 37.73 -29.71 6.96
CA VAL A 95 37.75 -28.89 5.74
C VAL A 95 36.59 -29.31 4.83
N GLY A 96 35.82 -28.32 4.35
CA GLY A 96 34.63 -28.52 3.52
C GLY A 96 33.31 -28.60 4.31
N GLU A 97 33.34 -28.54 5.64
CA GLU A 97 32.13 -28.47 6.47
C GLU A 97 31.56 -27.04 6.57
N GLU A 98 30.28 -26.94 6.92
CA GLU A 98 29.59 -25.67 7.13
C GLU A 98 29.53 -25.32 8.62
N VAL A 99 30.15 -24.22 9.01
CA VAL A 99 30.09 -23.65 10.36
C VAL A 99 28.97 -22.62 10.40
N SER A 100 28.03 -22.80 11.32
CA SER A 100 26.92 -21.84 11.57
C SER A 100 27.17 -21.06 12.85
N GLU A 101 27.27 -19.73 12.74
CA GLU A 101 27.54 -18.85 13.88
C GLU A 101 26.45 -17.78 14.05
N PRO A 102 25.99 -17.54 15.30
CA PRO A 102 25.08 -16.44 15.56
C PRO A 102 25.82 -15.10 15.45
N VAL A 103 25.23 -14.15 14.73
CA VAL A 103 25.77 -12.80 14.57
C VAL A 103 24.86 -11.79 15.29
N GLU A 104 25.40 -11.08 16.26
CA GLU A 104 24.65 -10.02 16.96
C GLU A 104 24.49 -8.79 16.06
N PHE A 105 23.24 -8.40 15.77
CA PHE A 105 22.96 -7.27 14.90
C PHE A 105 23.48 -5.92 15.43
N LEU A 106 23.62 -5.80 16.74
CA LEU A 106 24.14 -4.60 17.41
C LEU A 106 25.61 -4.32 17.01
N ASN A 107 26.37 -5.35 16.62
CA ASN A 107 27.76 -5.22 16.20
C ASN A 107 27.89 -4.56 14.81
N PHE A 108 26.83 -4.52 14.01
CA PHE A 108 26.85 -3.85 12.69
C PHE A 108 26.84 -2.30 12.79
N GLY A 109 26.72 -1.76 14.00
CA GLY A 109 26.87 -0.33 14.29
C GLY A 109 25.66 0.52 13.90
N ARG A 110 25.68 1.79 14.36
CA ARG A 110 24.55 2.72 14.23
C ARG A 110 24.09 2.98 12.79
N ARG A 111 25.01 2.93 11.82
CA ARG A 111 24.70 3.15 10.40
C ARG A 111 23.78 2.05 9.85
N ALA A 112 24.06 0.78 10.16
CA ALA A 112 23.25 -0.35 9.73
C ALA A 112 21.81 -0.25 10.24
N VAL A 113 21.64 0.11 11.52
CA VAL A 113 20.32 0.31 12.14
C VAL A 113 19.53 1.43 11.43
N LEU A 114 20.19 2.55 11.10
CA LEU A 114 19.53 3.66 10.39
C LEU A 114 19.10 3.24 8.98
N THR A 115 19.97 2.54 8.24
CA THR A 115 19.66 2.04 6.90
C THR A 115 18.54 1.01 6.92
N LEU A 116 18.51 0.12 7.93
CA LEU A 116 17.42 -0.83 8.13
C LEU A 116 16.10 -0.08 8.33
N ARG A 117 16.06 0.89 9.24
CA ARG A 117 14.86 1.70 9.51
C ARG A 117 14.36 2.40 8.24
N GLN A 118 15.26 2.99 7.46
CA GLN A 118 14.90 3.64 6.19
C GLN A 118 14.35 2.64 5.17
N THR A 119 15.02 1.50 5.00
CA THR A 119 14.61 0.44 4.05
C THR A 119 13.25 -0.13 4.42
N LEU A 120 13.02 -0.40 5.71
CA LEU A 120 11.72 -0.85 6.22
C LEU A 120 10.62 0.16 5.97
N ALA A 121 10.84 1.43 6.33
CA ALA A 121 9.87 2.49 6.12
C ALA A 121 9.50 2.65 4.64
N SER A 122 10.48 2.54 3.73
CA SER A 122 10.25 2.56 2.29
C SER A 122 9.39 1.37 1.84
N LYS A 123 9.73 0.13 2.23
CA LYS A 123 8.96 -1.07 1.85
C LYS A 123 7.54 -1.06 2.38
N ILE A 124 7.34 -0.62 3.62
CA ILE A 124 6.00 -0.47 4.21
C ILE A 124 5.17 0.52 3.40
N LEU A 125 5.75 1.67 3.06
CA LEU A 125 5.07 2.69 2.27
C LEU A 125 4.77 2.20 0.84
N GLU A 126 5.65 1.41 0.24
CA GLU A 126 5.41 0.77 -1.06
C GLU A 126 4.24 -0.22 -1.02
N LEU A 127 4.13 -1.03 0.04
CA LEU A 127 3.02 -1.95 0.21
C LEU A 127 1.70 -1.24 0.48
N GLN A 128 1.71 -0.19 1.30
CA GLN A 128 0.52 0.64 1.51
C GLN A 128 0.01 1.23 0.19
N LYS A 129 0.94 1.72 -0.66
CA LYS A 129 0.60 2.23 -1.97
C LYS A 129 0.09 1.16 -2.93
N SER A 130 0.65 -0.05 -2.91
CA SER A 130 0.14 -1.17 -3.70
C SER A 130 -1.27 -1.55 -3.27
N ALA A 131 -1.50 -1.70 -1.95
CA ALA A 131 -2.82 -2.01 -1.42
C ALA A 131 -3.85 -0.92 -1.75
N LEU A 132 -3.44 0.35 -1.70
CA LEU A 132 -4.28 1.48 -2.11
C LEU A 132 -4.63 1.42 -3.60
N TYR A 133 -3.66 1.09 -4.45
CA TYR A 133 -3.91 0.90 -5.88
C TYR A 133 -4.94 -0.21 -6.12
N ASP A 134 -4.73 -1.39 -5.55
CA ASP A 134 -5.60 -2.55 -5.73
C ASP A 134 -7.04 -2.24 -5.26
N LYS A 135 -7.18 -1.62 -4.08
CA LYS A 135 -8.48 -1.17 -3.54
C LYS A 135 -9.25 -0.28 -4.52
N TYR A 136 -8.59 0.71 -5.12
CA TYR A 136 -9.26 1.69 -5.98
C TYR A 136 -9.47 1.20 -7.40
N VAL A 137 -8.66 0.25 -7.89
CA VAL A 137 -8.87 -0.41 -9.18
C VAL A 137 -10.15 -1.23 -9.18
N ASP A 138 -10.43 -1.96 -8.11
CA ASP A 138 -11.63 -2.79 -7.98
C ASP A 138 -12.94 -1.99 -7.97
N ILE A 139 -12.88 -0.74 -7.51
CA ILE A 139 -14.04 0.17 -7.43
C ILE A 139 -14.07 1.21 -8.56
N VAL A 140 -13.31 1.01 -9.65
CA VAL A 140 -13.41 1.88 -10.84
C VAL A 140 -14.86 1.87 -11.36
N GLY A 141 -15.37 3.06 -11.65
CA GLY A 141 -16.74 3.31 -12.06
C GLY A 141 -17.74 3.47 -10.91
N GLN A 142 -17.32 3.38 -9.65
CA GLN A 142 -18.17 3.60 -8.47
C GLN A 142 -18.07 5.05 -7.96
N ILE A 143 -19.13 5.50 -7.28
CA ILE A 143 -19.12 6.78 -6.57
C ILE A 143 -18.38 6.62 -5.25
N VAL A 144 -17.44 7.52 -5.01
CA VAL A 144 -16.78 7.71 -3.73
C VAL A 144 -17.08 9.11 -3.20
N SER A 145 -17.04 9.24 -1.88
CA SER A 145 -17.13 10.53 -1.19
C SER A 145 -15.75 10.88 -0.63
N GLY A 146 -15.41 12.17 -0.64
CA GLY A 146 -14.20 12.66 0.02
C GLY A 146 -14.36 14.09 0.48
N GLU A 147 -13.61 14.46 1.52
CA GLU A 147 -13.54 15.82 2.04
C GLU A 147 -12.47 16.63 1.30
N VAL A 148 -12.80 17.86 0.91
CA VAL A 148 -11.84 18.79 0.30
C VAL A 148 -10.81 19.20 1.33
N TYR A 149 -9.62 18.64 1.21
CA TYR A 149 -8.48 18.99 2.05
C TYR A 149 -7.78 20.26 1.56
N GLN A 150 -7.53 20.34 0.25
CA GLN A 150 -6.83 21.46 -0.35
C GLN A 150 -7.29 21.73 -1.79
N VAL A 151 -7.43 23.01 -2.14
CA VAL A 151 -7.78 23.45 -3.48
C VAL A 151 -6.56 24.09 -4.13
N TRP A 152 -6.03 23.49 -5.19
CA TRP A 152 -4.97 24.08 -6.02
C TRP A 152 -5.54 24.71 -7.29
N LYS A 153 -4.69 25.39 -8.06
CA LYS A 153 -5.09 26.05 -9.32
C LYS A 153 -5.56 25.05 -10.39
N LYS A 154 -4.95 23.86 -10.44
CA LYS A 154 -5.17 22.85 -11.49
C LYS A 154 -6.06 21.68 -11.05
N GLU A 155 -6.07 21.35 -9.76
CA GLU A 155 -6.79 20.19 -9.22
C GLU A 155 -7.13 20.43 -7.75
N ILE A 156 -8.02 19.60 -7.21
CA ILE A 156 -8.45 19.61 -5.81
C ILE A 156 -8.02 18.30 -5.19
N LEU A 157 -7.42 18.38 -4.01
CA LEU A 157 -7.11 17.24 -3.16
C LEU A 157 -8.30 16.92 -2.26
N LEU A 158 -8.79 15.70 -2.39
CA LEU A 158 -9.84 15.11 -1.59
C LEU A 158 -9.21 14.04 -0.68
N LEU A 159 -9.75 13.87 0.52
CA LEU A 159 -9.42 12.77 1.42
C LEU A 159 -10.64 11.87 1.62
N ASP A 160 -10.45 10.56 1.56
CA ASP A 160 -11.49 9.62 1.98
C ASP A 160 -11.56 9.50 3.51
N ASP A 161 -12.49 8.67 4.00
CA ASP A 161 -12.69 8.44 5.44
C ASP A 161 -11.46 7.80 6.14
N GLU A 162 -10.57 7.15 5.36
CA GLU A 162 -9.33 6.53 5.84
C GLU A 162 -8.13 7.48 5.72
N GLY A 163 -8.30 8.68 5.15
CA GLY A 163 -7.24 9.66 4.91
C GLY A 163 -6.43 9.41 3.63
N ASN A 164 -6.90 8.59 2.70
CA ASN A 164 -6.26 8.37 1.41
C ASN A 164 -6.49 9.57 0.47
N GLU A 165 -5.45 9.94 -0.27
CA GLU A 165 -5.46 11.08 -1.17
C GLU A 165 -6.08 10.76 -2.53
N MET A 166 -7.03 11.60 -2.95
CA MET A 166 -7.71 11.51 -4.23
C MET A 166 -7.71 12.86 -4.94
N LEU A 167 -7.66 12.87 -6.27
CA LEU A 167 -7.51 14.08 -7.07
C LEU A 167 -8.75 14.33 -7.93
N LEU A 168 -9.29 15.54 -7.86
CA LEU A 168 -10.33 16.04 -8.75
C LEU A 168 -9.76 17.14 -9.65
N PRO A 169 -9.36 16.83 -10.90
CA PRO A 169 -8.83 17.81 -11.85
C PRO A 169 -9.85 18.91 -12.16
N LYS A 170 -9.40 20.16 -12.26
CA LYS A 170 -10.30 21.30 -12.54
C LYS A 170 -10.98 21.21 -13.91
N THR A 171 -10.35 20.55 -14.87
CA THR A 171 -10.92 20.29 -16.21
C THR A 171 -12.04 19.24 -16.18
N GLU A 172 -12.09 18.43 -15.13
CA GLU A 172 -13.05 17.34 -14.94
C GLU A 172 -14.10 17.66 -13.84
N GLN A 173 -14.13 18.92 -13.40
CA GLN A 173 -15.16 19.49 -12.55
C GLN A 173 -16.33 19.98 -13.39
N ILE A 174 -17.52 19.98 -12.81
CA ILE A 174 -18.66 20.65 -13.43
C ILE A 174 -18.40 22.17 -13.36
N PRO A 175 -18.54 22.95 -14.45
CA PRO A 175 -18.13 24.36 -14.49
C PRO A 175 -18.72 25.25 -13.38
N ASN A 176 -19.92 24.91 -12.90
CA ASN A 176 -20.62 25.65 -11.86
C ASN A 176 -20.27 25.21 -10.43
N ASP A 177 -19.54 24.11 -10.27
CA ASP A 177 -19.12 23.63 -8.95
C ASP A 177 -18.05 24.57 -8.37
N ARG A 178 -18.25 24.97 -7.11
CA ARG A 178 -17.28 25.74 -6.33
C ARG A 178 -17.05 25.06 -4.99
N PHE A 179 -15.88 24.46 -4.85
CA PHE A 179 -15.49 23.76 -3.64
C PHE A 179 -14.61 24.63 -2.75
N LYS A 180 -14.82 24.52 -1.45
CA LYS A 180 -13.99 25.10 -0.39
C LYS A 180 -13.43 23.98 0.47
N LYS A 181 -12.37 24.30 1.22
CA LYS A 181 -11.80 23.38 2.21
C LYS A 181 -12.87 22.98 3.23
N GLY A 182 -13.00 21.69 3.49
CA GLY A 182 -13.99 21.09 4.38
C GLY A 182 -15.30 20.68 3.71
N ASP A 183 -15.50 21.00 2.43
CA ASP A 183 -16.70 20.54 1.70
C ASP A 183 -16.60 19.04 1.41
N THR A 184 -17.69 18.31 1.58
CA THR A 184 -17.79 16.91 1.13
C THR A 184 -18.18 16.86 -0.34
N VAL A 185 -17.41 16.11 -1.13
CA VAL A 185 -17.60 15.99 -2.58
C VAL A 185 -17.78 14.51 -2.95
N ARG A 186 -18.82 14.24 -3.73
CA ARG A 186 -19.03 12.94 -4.38
C ARG A 186 -18.51 12.98 -5.81
N ALA A 187 -17.82 11.94 -6.23
CA ALA A 187 -17.29 11.82 -7.59
C ALA A 187 -17.14 10.35 -7.96
N VAL A 188 -16.99 10.05 -9.26
CA VAL A 188 -16.79 8.67 -9.72
C VAL A 188 -15.29 8.37 -9.84
N VAL A 189 -14.86 7.19 -9.42
CA VAL A 189 -13.48 6.73 -9.69
C VAL A 189 -13.38 6.39 -11.17
N LEU A 190 -12.75 7.23 -12.00
CA LEU A 190 -12.62 6.94 -13.43
C LEU A 190 -11.37 6.12 -13.74
N ARG A 191 -10.25 6.46 -13.10
CA ARG A 191 -8.97 5.81 -13.33
C ARG A 191 -8.05 5.94 -12.12
N VAL A 192 -7.17 4.96 -12.00
CA VAL A 192 -6.09 4.93 -11.03
C VAL A 192 -4.79 4.76 -11.79
N ASP A 193 -3.94 5.80 -11.77
CA ASP A 193 -2.64 5.76 -12.41
C ASP A 193 -1.59 5.31 -11.39
N ASN A 194 -0.73 4.35 -11.73
CA ASN A 194 0.37 3.92 -10.86
C ASN A 194 1.73 4.13 -11.53
N LYS A 195 2.22 5.38 -11.54
CA LYS A 195 3.55 5.71 -12.08
C LYS A 195 4.58 5.70 -10.96
N ASN A 196 5.64 4.90 -11.10
CA ASN A 196 6.73 4.76 -10.13
C ASN A 196 6.26 4.42 -8.71
N ASN A 197 5.35 3.45 -8.59
CA ASN A 197 4.73 3.06 -7.32
C ASN A 197 4.19 4.27 -6.55
N ASN A 198 3.42 5.10 -7.23
CA ASN A 198 2.78 6.28 -6.67
C ASN A 198 1.35 6.36 -7.23
N PRO A 199 0.39 5.66 -6.58
CA PRO A 199 -0.98 5.62 -7.05
C PRO A 199 -1.59 7.02 -7.00
N LYS A 200 -2.22 7.42 -8.10
CA LYS A 200 -2.99 8.64 -8.22
C LYS A 200 -4.41 8.28 -8.64
N ILE A 201 -5.36 8.57 -7.77
CA ILE A 201 -6.77 8.28 -7.97
C ILE A 201 -7.42 9.53 -8.55
N TYR A 202 -8.00 9.42 -9.75
CA TYR A 202 -8.67 10.52 -10.42
C TYR A 202 -10.19 10.38 -10.34
N LEU A 203 -10.83 11.42 -9.83
CA LEU A 203 -12.24 11.44 -9.49
C LEU A 203 -13.03 12.50 -10.29
N PRO A 204 -13.28 12.31 -11.60
CA PRO A 204 -14.08 13.26 -12.37
C PRO A 204 -15.54 13.33 -11.93
N ARG A 205 -16.17 14.49 -12.16
CA ARG A 205 -17.63 14.69 -12.03
C ARG A 205 -18.33 14.94 -13.36
N THR A 206 -17.56 15.09 -14.43
CA THR A 206 -18.04 15.29 -15.81
C THR A 206 -18.37 13.99 -16.53
N ALA A 207 -17.85 12.84 -16.05
CA ALA A 207 -18.05 11.54 -16.65
C ALA A 207 -19.55 11.11 -16.63
N PRO A 208 -20.07 10.47 -17.69
CA PRO A 208 -21.46 9.96 -17.73
C PRO A 208 -21.77 8.98 -16.59
N GLU A 209 -20.79 8.14 -16.22
CA GLU A 209 -20.86 7.15 -15.14
C GLU A 209 -21.21 7.81 -13.80
N PHE A 210 -20.75 9.05 -13.56
CA PHE A 210 -21.12 9.79 -12.36
C PHE A 210 -22.63 10.00 -12.26
N LEU A 211 -23.29 10.38 -13.37
CA LEU A 211 -24.74 10.55 -13.37
C LEU A 211 -25.45 9.20 -13.23
N GLN A 212 -24.95 8.17 -13.92
CA GLN A 212 -25.52 6.82 -13.82
C GLN A 212 -25.56 6.32 -12.37
N ARG A 213 -24.42 6.40 -11.68
CA ARG A 213 -24.31 5.97 -10.28
C ARG A 213 -25.13 6.83 -9.33
N LEU A 214 -25.29 8.13 -9.60
CA LEU A 214 -26.20 8.97 -8.82
C LEU A 214 -27.66 8.52 -8.96
N PHE A 215 -28.09 8.15 -10.17
CA PHE A 215 -29.41 7.57 -10.40
C PHE A 215 -29.59 6.23 -9.68
N GLU A 216 -28.58 5.35 -9.72
CA GLU A 216 -28.58 4.08 -8.97
C GLU A 216 -28.73 4.29 -7.46
N LEU A 217 -28.12 5.35 -6.89
CA LEU A 217 -28.24 5.67 -5.47
C LEU A 217 -29.61 6.26 -5.09
N GLU A 218 -30.21 7.07 -5.96
CA GLU A 218 -31.43 7.82 -5.65
C GLU A 218 -32.72 7.05 -6.03
N VAL A 219 -32.64 6.13 -6.99
CA VAL A 219 -33.77 5.38 -7.54
C VAL A 219 -33.61 3.88 -7.24
N PRO A 220 -34.29 3.35 -6.20
CA PRO A 220 -34.20 1.93 -5.82
C PRO A 220 -34.55 0.97 -6.95
N GLU A 221 -35.49 1.35 -7.81
CA GLU A 221 -35.92 0.53 -8.94
C GLU A 221 -34.81 0.31 -9.98
N ILE A 222 -33.84 1.24 -10.08
CA ILE A 222 -32.64 1.07 -10.91
C ILE A 222 -31.62 0.18 -10.18
N HIS A 223 -31.42 0.39 -8.89
CA HIS A 223 -30.52 -0.43 -8.06
C HIS A 223 -30.92 -1.91 -8.07
N ASP A 224 -32.21 -2.20 -7.96
CA ASP A 224 -32.75 -3.57 -7.94
C ASP A 224 -32.84 -4.20 -9.35
N GLY A 225 -32.48 -3.45 -10.39
CA GLY A 225 -32.46 -3.93 -11.78
C GLY A 225 -33.83 -4.03 -12.46
N LEU A 226 -34.89 -3.48 -11.85
CA LEU A 226 -36.24 -3.42 -12.45
C LEU A 226 -36.31 -2.39 -13.59
N ILE A 227 -35.50 -1.35 -13.50
CA ILE A 227 -35.28 -0.33 -14.53
C ILE A 227 -33.81 -0.34 -14.93
N THR A 228 -33.53 -0.32 -16.23
CA THR A 228 -32.17 -0.21 -16.76
C THR A 228 -31.98 1.11 -17.49
N ILE A 229 -30.86 1.78 -17.22
CA ILE A 229 -30.42 2.95 -17.99
C ILE A 229 -29.80 2.47 -19.30
N LYS A 230 -30.42 2.82 -20.44
CA LYS A 230 -29.94 2.43 -21.78
C LYS A 230 -28.87 3.35 -22.33
N SER A 231 -28.98 4.65 -22.06
CA SER A 231 -28.07 5.64 -22.57
C SER A 231 -28.14 6.93 -21.77
N ILE A 232 -27.00 7.60 -21.65
CA ILE A 232 -26.87 8.92 -21.03
C ILE A 232 -26.14 9.83 -22.01
N ALA A 233 -26.77 10.96 -22.34
CA ALA A 233 -26.15 12.06 -23.08
C ALA A 233 -26.15 13.31 -22.20
N ARG A 234 -24.98 13.86 -21.90
CA ARG A 234 -24.82 14.92 -20.90
C ARG A 234 -23.85 16.01 -21.36
N ILE A 235 -24.25 17.26 -21.12
CA ILE A 235 -23.38 18.43 -21.08
C ILE A 235 -23.29 18.84 -19.60
N PRO A 236 -22.18 18.50 -18.89
CA PRO A 236 -22.08 18.69 -17.45
C PRO A 236 -22.31 20.15 -17.04
N GLY A 237 -23.26 20.37 -16.12
CA GLY A 237 -23.62 21.70 -15.62
C GLY A 237 -24.68 22.44 -16.43
N GLU A 238 -25.12 21.91 -17.57
CA GLU A 238 -26.15 22.53 -18.41
C GLU A 238 -27.37 21.63 -18.61
N ARG A 239 -27.18 20.44 -19.20
CA ARG A 239 -28.30 19.55 -19.58
C ARG A 239 -27.87 18.09 -19.60
N ALA A 240 -28.77 17.22 -19.17
CA ALA A 240 -28.67 15.78 -19.37
C ALA A 240 -29.94 15.23 -20.04
N LYS A 241 -29.78 14.16 -20.81
CA LYS A 241 -30.86 13.31 -21.31
C LYS A 241 -30.50 11.87 -20.96
N VAL A 242 -31.43 11.17 -20.34
CA VAL A 242 -31.27 9.79 -19.88
C VAL A 242 -32.39 8.97 -20.49
N ALA A 243 -32.04 7.85 -21.13
CA ALA A 243 -32.99 6.88 -21.65
C ALA A 243 -33.06 5.69 -20.69
N VAL A 244 -34.27 5.37 -20.23
CA VAL A 244 -34.54 4.28 -19.29
C VAL A 244 -35.57 3.32 -19.88
N GLU A 245 -35.45 2.04 -19.54
CA GLU A 245 -36.39 0.99 -19.89
C GLU A 245 -36.74 0.19 -18.62
N SER A 246 -38.00 -0.18 -18.44
CA SER A 246 -38.40 -1.11 -17.38
C SER A 246 -38.66 -2.50 -17.96
N PHE A 247 -38.34 -3.54 -17.17
CA PHE A 247 -38.69 -4.92 -17.48
C PHE A 247 -40.02 -5.36 -16.84
N ASP A 248 -40.65 -4.52 -16.01
CA ASP A 248 -41.96 -4.79 -15.41
C ASP A 248 -42.97 -3.78 -15.97
N ASP A 249 -43.97 -4.26 -16.72
CA ASP A 249 -45.02 -3.43 -17.33
C ASP A 249 -45.85 -2.64 -16.31
N ARG A 250 -45.78 -3.00 -15.03
CA ARG A 250 -46.49 -2.29 -13.94
C ARG A 250 -45.74 -1.05 -13.45
N ILE A 251 -44.47 -0.88 -13.83
CA ILE A 251 -43.61 0.20 -13.38
C ILE A 251 -43.44 1.20 -14.52
N ASP A 252 -43.87 2.45 -14.30
CA ASP A 252 -43.52 3.54 -15.20
C ASP A 252 -42.07 3.98 -14.92
N PRO A 253 -41.12 3.75 -15.85
CA PRO A 253 -39.72 4.04 -15.60
C PRO A 253 -39.45 5.54 -15.43
N VAL A 254 -40.19 6.41 -16.12
CA VAL A 254 -40.02 7.87 -16.00
C VAL A 254 -40.58 8.35 -14.67
N GLY A 255 -41.79 7.92 -14.30
CA GLY A 255 -42.40 8.25 -13.02
C GLY A 255 -41.55 7.82 -11.82
N ALA A 256 -41.00 6.60 -11.86
CA ALA A 256 -40.13 6.07 -10.81
C ALA A 256 -38.81 6.87 -10.68
N CYS A 257 -38.20 7.24 -11.81
CA CYS A 257 -36.97 8.04 -11.80
C CYS A 257 -37.19 9.47 -11.30
N VAL A 258 -38.32 10.11 -11.65
CA VAL A 258 -38.61 11.50 -11.29
C VAL A 258 -39.06 11.62 -9.82
N GLY A 259 -39.85 10.68 -9.33
CA GLY A 259 -40.44 10.73 -8.00
C GLY A 259 -41.52 11.81 -7.85
N ILE A 260 -42.03 11.98 -6.62
CA ILE A 260 -43.12 12.91 -6.36
C ILE A 260 -42.63 14.35 -6.57
N LYS A 261 -43.19 15.04 -7.57
CA LYS A 261 -42.82 16.42 -7.95
C LYS A 261 -41.33 16.60 -8.28
N GLY A 262 -40.67 15.55 -8.79
CA GLY A 262 -39.24 15.64 -9.14
C GLY A 262 -38.32 15.53 -7.93
N SER A 263 -38.74 14.92 -6.83
CA SER A 263 -37.94 14.85 -5.61
C SER A 263 -36.61 14.10 -5.74
N ARG A 264 -36.49 13.20 -6.75
CA ARG A 264 -35.33 12.33 -6.98
C ARG A 264 -34.36 12.86 -8.05
N ILE A 265 -34.70 13.96 -8.76
CA ILE A 265 -33.91 14.49 -9.90
C ILE A 265 -33.57 15.97 -9.72
#